data_AF-A0A4S4CXS1-F1
#
_entry.id   AF-A0A4S4CXS1-F1
#
_cell.length_a   1.000
_cell.length_b   1.000
_cell.length_c   1.000
_cell.angle_alpha   90.00
_cell.angle_beta   90.00
_cell.angle_gamma   90.00
#
_symmetry.space_group_name_H-M   'P 1'
#
loop_
_entity.id
_entity.type
_entity.pdbx_description
1 polymer ?
#
loop_
_entity_poly.entity_id
_entity_poly.type
_entity_poly.pdbx_seq_one_letter_code
_entity_poly.pdbx_strand_id
1 'polypeptide(L)'
;MATSQPPLFPPKYLQEDDLTQESQDIDILLVTTWLKAILFAIENRARYTDMNRHPLLVNNPHDLVPFLELKLYVDKQVPDLTSFTSPRLFTTHLPFLSLPESVTCSASKLVYLCRNPMDTFVSFHHFANKLRPPSFGPNILEDESLEKPQKVLFLKYEEMKEEPTIHLKRLAEFLGCPFSLEKERLGVVDEILRLCSFDHLSSLEVNTNGKLSSGKENEAFFRHGEVRD
;
A
#
# COMPACT_ATOMS: atom_id res chain seq x y z
N MET A 1 -31.09 -0.48 39.38
CA MET A 1 -30.06 -1.31 38.72
C MET A 1 -29.88 -0.77 37.33
N ALA A 2 -28.68 -0.36 36.94
CA ALA A 2 -28.39 0.11 35.58
C ALA A 2 -27.74 -1.04 34.80
N THR A 3 -28.34 -1.44 33.68
CA THR A 3 -27.78 -2.46 32.79
C THR A 3 -26.76 -1.81 31.86
N SER A 4 -25.48 -2.02 32.10
CA SER A 4 -24.40 -1.58 31.22
C SER A 4 -24.47 -2.34 29.89
N GLN A 5 -24.68 -1.61 28.78
CA GLN A 5 -24.44 -2.16 27.45
C GLN A 5 -22.93 -2.44 27.28
N PRO A 6 -22.53 -3.53 26.61
CA PRO A 6 -21.14 -3.73 26.23
C PRO A 6 -20.68 -2.65 25.23
N PRO A 7 -19.40 -2.25 25.23
CA PRO A 7 -18.88 -1.27 24.28
C PRO A 7 -18.99 -1.78 22.84
N LEU A 8 -19.32 -0.88 21.91
CA LEU A 8 -19.54 -1.20 20.49
C LEU A 8 -18.24 -1.52 19.70
N PHE A 9 -17.08 -1.45 20.36
CA PHE A 9 -15.77 -1.69 19.75
C PHE A 9 -14.93 -2.62 20.66
N PRO A 10 -14.16 -3.55 20.07
CA PRO A 10 -13.19 -4.34 20.82
C PRO A 10 -12.09 -3.47 21.44
N PRO A 11 -11.39 -3.94 22.50
CA PRO A 11 -10.20 -3.27 23.02
C PRO A 11 -9.08 -3.21 21.97
N LYS A 12 -8.08 -2.35 22.20
CA LYS A 12 -6.85 -2.31 21.38
C LYS A 12 -6.19 -3.69 21.40
N TYR A 13 -6.13 -4.36 20.25
CA TYR A 13 -5.65 -5.75 20.11
C TYR A 13 -4.21 -5.89 19.60
N LEU A 14 -3.43 -4.80 19.61
CA LEU A 14 -1.98 -4.86 19.59
C LEU A 14 -1.49 -4.53 21.00
N GLN A 15 -0.87 -5.50 21.67
CA GLN A 15 0.01 -5.20 22.79
C GLN A 15 1.30 -4.59 22.22
N GLU A 16 1.79 -3.54 22.86
CA GLU A 16 2.97 -2.80 22.37
C GLU A 16 4.21 -3.71 22.32
N ASP A 17 4.32 -4.65 23.28
CA ASP A 17 5.44 -5.57 23.46
C ASP A 17 5.71 -6.54 22.30
N ASP A 18 4.69 -6.92 21.49
CA ASP A 18 4.88 -7.87 20.38
C ASP A 18 5.57 -7.24 19.14
N LEU A 19 5.66 -5.90 19.10
CA LEU A 19 6.16 -5.16 17.93
C LEU A 19 7.31 -4.18 18.25
N THR A 20 7.78 -4.12 19.50
CA THR A 20 8.91 -3.28 19.93
C THR A 20 10.27 -3.75 19.43
N GLN A 21 10.46 -5.05 19.16
CA GLN A 21 11.77 -5.64 18.94
C GLN A 21 12.33 -5.50 17.50
N GLU A 22 11.48 -5.37 16.46
CA GLU A 22 11.88 -5.63 15.06
C GLU A 22 11.77 -4.43 14.07
N SER A 23 11.49 -3.23 14.57
CA SER A 23 11.05 -2.09 13.73
C SER A 23 12.13 -1.32 12.93
N GLN A 24 13.35 -1.85 12.80
CA GLN A 24 14.45 -1.08 12.21
C GLN A 24 14.32 -0.83 10.69
N ASP A 25 13.79 -1.80 9.93
CA ASP A 25 13.56 -1.69 8.46
C ASP A 25 12.11 -2.10 8.11
N ILE A 26 11.08 -1.23 8.19
CA ILE A 26 9.69 -1.56 7.77
C ILE A 26 9.15 -0.43 6.88
N ASP A 27 9.49 -0.44 5.59
CA ASP A 27 9.48 0.78 4.79
C ASP A 27 8.15 1.19 4.14
N ILE A 28 7.17 0.30 4.00
CA ILE A 28 5.94 0.66 3.28
C ILE A 28 4.68 -0.04 3.80
N LEU A 29 3.62 0.78 3.86
CA LEU A 29 2.18 0.56 4.05
C LEU A 29 1.59 1.80 3.30
N LEU A 30 0.65 1.84 2.33
CA LEU A 30 -0.55 1.08 1.90
C LEU A 30 -1.09 1.63 0.54
N VAL A 31 -1.97 1.01 -0.26
CA VAL A 31 -2.97 -0.06 0.00
C VAL A 31 -3.04 -1.11 -1.12
N THR A 32 -3.18 -0.68 -2.38
CA THR A 32 -3.82 -1.46 -3.47
C THR A 32 -2.90 -2.51 -4.10
N THR A 33 -3.48 -3.51 -4.78
CA THR A 33 -2.76 -4.49 -5.62
C THR A 33 -1.83 -3.81 -6.63
N TRP A 34 -2.29 -2.70 -7.22
CA TRP A 34 -1.52 -1.87 -8.14
C TRP A 34 -0.30 -1.24 -7.48
N LEU A 35 -0.49 -0.62 -6.31
CA LEU A 35 0.61 -0.03 -5.56
C LEU A 35 1.59 -1.11 -5.08
N LYS A 36 1.13 -2.26 -4.55
CA LYS A 36 2.00 -3.40 -4.19
C LYS A 36 2.93 -3.79 -5.34
N ALA A 37 2.38 -3.94 -6.55
CA ALA A 37 3.17 -4.25 -7.75
C ALA A 37 4.19 -3.16 -8.08
N ILE A 38 3.76 -1.89 -8.10
CA ILE A 38 4.63 -0.72 -8.34
C ILE A 38 5.78 -0.64 -7.35
N LEU A 39 5.52 -0.74 -6.04
CA LEU A 39 6.55 -0.63 -5.00
C LEU A 39 7.55 -1.77 -5.09
N PHE A 40 7.07 -3.00 -5.27
CA PHE A 40 7.94 -4.17 -5.44
C PHE A 40 8.82 -4.04 -6.69
N ALA A 41 8.27 -3.56 -7.81
CA ALA A 41 9.01 -3.32 -9.04
C ALA A 41 10.03 -2.17 -8.88
N ILE A 42 9.68 -1.06 -8.21
CA ILE A 42 10.61 0.04 -7.93
C ILE A 42 11.81 -0.49 -7.13
N GLU A 43 11.59 -1.16 -5.99
CA GLU A 43 12.70 -1.62 -5.14
C GLU A 43 13.56 -2.70 -5.82
N ASN A 44 12.93 -3.65 -6.53
CA ASN A 44 13.65 -4.78 -7.10
C ASN A 44 14.15 -4.55 -8.54
N ARG A 45 13.96 -3.38 -9.17
CA ARG A 45 14.47 -3.06 -10.53
C ARG A 45 15.98 -3.14 -10.70
N ALA A 46 16.74 -3.11 -9.61
CA ALA A 46 18.20 -3.33 -9.63
C ALA A 46 18.58 -4.83 -9.60
N ARG A 47 17.66 -5.70 -9.16
CA ARG A 47 17.82 -7.17 -9.08
C ARG A 47 17.25 -7.87 -10.33
N TYR A 48 16.16 -7.33 -10.87
CA TYR A 48 15.49 -7.82 -12.07
C TYR A 48 15.57 -6.76 -13.19
N THR A 49 16.68 -6.77 -13.92
CA THR A 49 16.90 -5.90 -15.09
C THR A 49 16.18 -6.39 -16.35
N ASP A 50 15.81 -7.67 -16.40
CA ASP A 50 15.01 -8.29 -17.46
C ASP A 50 13.55 -8.40 -17.00
N MET A 51 12.70 -7.53 -17.56
CA MET A 51 11.26 -7.48 -17.24
C MET A 51 10.54 -8.79 -17.57
N ASN A 52 11.04 -9.58 -18.54
CA ASN A 52 10.45 -10.87 -18.94
C ASN A 52 10.67 -11.98 -17.91
N ARG A 53 11.46 -11.70 -16.85
CA ARG A 53 11.79 -12.65 -15.77
C ARG A 53 11.44 -12.06 -14.40
N HIS A 54 10.62 -11.02 -14.36
CA HIS A 54 10.23 -10.33 -13.14
C HIS A 54 9.26 -11.18 -12.29
N PRO A 55 9.39 -11.23 -10.95
CA PRO A 55 8.54 -12.06 -10.09
C PRO A 55 7.03 -11.82 -10.19
N LEU A 56 6.61 -10.62 -10.61
CA LEU A 56 5.20 -10.27 -10.85
C LEU A 56 4.53 -11.09 -11.97
N LEU A 57 5.31 -11.69 -12.87
CA LEU A 57 4.77 -12.53 -13.96
C LEU A 57 4.31 -13.91 -13.46
N VAL A 58 4.83 -14.36 -12.32
CA VAL A 58 4.65 -15.73 -11.80
C VAL A 58 4.17 -15.80 -10.34
N ASN A 59 4.08 -14.66 -9.65
CA ASN A 59 3.50 -14.54 -8.31
C ASN A 59 2.51 -13.37 -8.26
N ASN A 60 1.46 -13.48 -7.46
CA ASN A 60 0.54 -12.37 -7.24
C ASN A 60 1.19 -11.27 -6.37
N PRO A 61 0.91 -9.96 -6.60
CA PRO A 61 1.44 -8.87 -5.77
C PRO A 61 1.15 -8.99 -4.26
N HIS A 62 0.09 -9.70 -3.86
CA HIS A 62 -0.25 -9.91 -2.45
C HIS A 62 0.59 -11.00 -1.75
N ASP A 63 1.19 -11.95 -2.49
CA ASP A 63 2.17 -12.89 -1.94
C ASP A 63 3.59 -12.27 -1.90
N LEU A 64 3.93 -11.42 -2.88
CA LEU A 64 5.21 -10.68 -2.92
C LEU A 64 5.33 -9.55 -1.89
N VAL A 65 4.22 -8.87 -1.60
CA VAL A 65 4.12 -7.83 -0.57
C VAL A 65 3.00 -8.25 0.39
N PRO A 66 3.31 -9.02 1.45
CA PRO A 66 2.29 -9.61 2.32
C PRO A 66 1.54 -8.55 3.15
N PHE A 67 0.37 -8.94 3.65
CA PHE A 67 -0.36 -8.21 4.67
C PHE A 67 0.16 -8.60 6.06
N LEU A 68 0.47 -7.60 6.89
CA LEU A 68 0.99 -7.76 8.24
C LEU A 68 -0.04 -8.46 9.14
N GLU A 69 -1.30 -8.03 9.09
CA GLU A 69 -2.36 -8.56 9.93
C GLU A 69 -2.94 -9.87 9.41
N LEU A 70 -2.80 -10.19 8.12
CA LEU A 70 -3.26 -11.49 7.61
C LEU A 70 -2.47 -12.64 8.25
N LYS A 71 -1.15 -12.49 8.42
CA LYS A 71 -0.33 -13.47 9.15
C LYS A 71 -0.69 -13.50 10.64
N LEU A 72 -0.78 -12.34 11.30
CA LEU A 72 -1.14 -12.23 12.72
C LEU A 72 -2.51 -12.88 13.03
N TYR A 73 -3.54 -12.62 12.21
CA TYR A 73 -4.91 -13.10 12.47
C TYR A 73 -5.20 -14.52 11.94
N VAL A 74 -4.58 -14.96 10.83
CA VAL A 74 -4.80 -16.31 10.27
C VAL A 74 -3.90 -17.34 10.94
N ASP A 75 -2.59 -17.06 11.00
CA ASP A 75 -1.58 -18.02 11.48
C ASP A 75 -1.41 -17.98 13.02
N LYS A 76 -2.02 -16.98 13.68
CA LYS A 76 -2.00 -16.73 15.14
C LYS A 76 -0.61 -16.67 15.75
N GLN A 77 0.38 -16.25 14.97
CA GLN A 77 1.77 -16.10 15.36
C GLN A 77 2.23 -14.69 15.01
N VAL A 78 3.09 -14.12 15.84
CA VAL A 78 3.87 -12.93 15.45
C VAL A 78 4.75 -13.37 14.25
N PRO A 79 4.59 -12.76 13.06
CA PRO A 79 5.37 -13.17 11.90
C PRO A 79 6.82 -12.72 12.08
N ASP A 80 7.76 -13.66 12.10
CA ASP A 80 9.21 -13.40 12.12
C ASP A 80 9.61 -12.52 10.92
N LEU A 81 9.85 -11.22 11.16
CA LEU A 81 10.23 -10.28 10.12
C LEU A 81 11.74 -10.33 9.83
N THR A 82 12.54 -11.04 10.64
CA THR A 82 13.99 -11.22 10.42
C THR A 82 14.27 -12.13 9.23
N SER A 83 13.33 -13.02 8.91
CA SER A 83 13.39 -13.93 7.75
C SER A 83 13.35 -13.23 6.37
N PHE A 84 12.98 -11.95 6.31
CA PHE A 84 12.83 -11.19 5.06
C PHE A 84 14.09 -10.40 4.71
N THR A 85 14.54 -10.49 3.45
CA THR A 85 15.67 -9.67 2.95
C THR A 85 15.28 -8.20 2.87
N SER A 86 15.99 -7.30 3.57
CA SER A 86 15.82 -5.85 3.44
C SER A 86 16.08 -5.34 2.01
N PRO A 87 15.39 -4.27 1.56
CA PRO A 87 14.30 -3.55 2.24
C PRO A 87 13.02 -4.38 2.32
N ARG A 88 12.33 -4.34 3.47
CA ARG A 88 11.20 -5.23 3.76
C ARG A 88 9.87 -4.54 3.45
N LEU A 89 9.13 -5.07 2.48
CA LEU A 89 7.86 -4.50 2.01
C LEU A 89 6.64 -5.21 2.64
N PHE A 90 5.74 -4.44 3.22
CA PHE A 90 4.52 -4.94 3.88
C PHE A 90 3.29 -4.11 3.48
N THR A 91 2.15 -4.41 4.10
CA THR A 91 0.90 -3.60 4.05
C THR A 91 0.06 -3.92 5.28
N THR A 92 -0.73 -2.96 5.80
CA THR A 92 -1.64 -3.20 6.95
C THR A 92 -2.88 -2.31 6.89
N HIS A 93 -4.09 -2.85 6.79
CA HIS A 93 -5.33 -2.05 6.69
C HIS A 93 -5.68 -1.26 7.98
N LEU A 94 -4.85 -1.36 9.02
CA LEU A 94 -4.95 -0.57 10.24
C LEU A 94 -4.83 0.94 9.97
N PRO A 95 -5.65 1.79 10.63
CA PRO A 95 -5.43 3.23 10.66
C PRO A 95 -4.06 3.61 11.26
N PHE A 96 -3.48 4.73 10.84
CA PHE A 96 -2.20 5.24 11.35
C PHE A 96 -2.16 5.36 12.88
N LEU A 97 -3.24 5.82 13.51
CA LEU A 97 -3.42 5.91 14.98
C LEU A 97 -3.58 4.54 15.68
N SER A 98 -3.48 3.44 14.93
CA SER A 98 -3.49 2.05 15.40
C SER A 98 -2.24 1.28 14.94
N LEU A 99 -1.26 1.96 14.34
CA LEU A 99 0.08 1.40 14.14
C LEU A 99 0.86 1.41 15.47
N PRO A 100 1.78 0.45 15.68
CA PRO A 100 2.66 0.48 16.84
C PRO A 100 3.56 1.71 16.87
N GLU A 101 3.88 2.22 18.05
CA GLU A 101 4.86 3.30 18.20
C GLU A 101 6.24 2.92 17.66
N SER A 102 6.58 1.62 17.64
CA SER A 102 7.81 1.13 17.02
C SER A 102 7.88 1.45 15.52
N VAL A 103 6.75 1.48 14.80
CA VAL A 103 6.67 1.88 13.38
C VAL A 103 6.63 3.40 13.24
N THR A 104 5.88 4.12 14.09
CA THR A 104 5.78 5.58 13.99
C THR A 104 7.04 6.32 14.46
N CYS A 105 7.86 5.72 15.34
CA CYS A 105 9.11 6.31 15.85
C CYS A 105 10.42 5.79 15.20
N SER A 106 10.40 4.71 14.41
CA SER A 106 11.61 4.20 13.70
C SER A 106 11.95 4.97 12.42
N ALA A 107 13.05 4.61 11.75
CA ALA A 107 13.43 5.15 10.44
C ALA A 107 12.47 4.73 9.30
N SER A 108 11.64 3.71 9.54
CA SER A 108 10.57 3.19 8.70
C SER A 108 9.75 4.28 7.99
N LYS A 109 9.62 4.14 6.67
CA LYS A 109 8.80 5.00 5.81
C LYS A 109 7.34 4.53 5.74
N LEU A 110 6.46 5.39 5.24
CA LEU A 110 5.01 5.17 5.11
C LEU A 110 4.51 5.84 3.81
N VAL A 111 3.70 5.14 3.01
CA VAL A 111 3.16 5.63 1.73
C VAL A 111 1.64 5.44 1.75
N TYR A 112 0.88 6.41 2.22
CA TYR A 112 -0.57 6.27 2.32
C TYR A 112 -1.27 6.61 1.00
N LEU A 113 -1.90 5.62 0.37
CA LEU A 113 -2.76 5.80 -0.81
C LEU A 113 -4.24 5.95 -0.40
N CYS A 114 -4.77 7.16 -0.52
CA CYS A 114 -6.20 7.42 -0.40
C CYS A 114 -6.92 7.18 -1.74
N ARG A 115 -8.13 6.60 -1.73
CA ARG A 115 -9.10 6.71 -2.85
C ARG A 115 -10.25 7.56 -2.37
N ASN A 116 -10.82 8.40 -3.24
CA ASN A 116 -11.95 9.23 -2.87
C ASN A 116 -13.16 8.35 -2.50
N PRO A 117 -13.69 8.41 -1.25
CA PRO A 117 -14.85 7.59 -0.85
C PRO A 117 -16.11 7.92 -1.65
N MET A 118 -16.13 9.05 -2.35
CA MET A 118 -17.24 9.48 -3.18
C MET A 118 -17.20 8.95 -4.61
N ASP A 119 -16.15 8.23 -4.99
CA ASP A 119 -16.07 7.56 -6.29
C ASP A 119 -17.16 6.47 -6.42
N THR A 120 -17.56 5.88 -5.28
CA THR A 120 -18.70 4.96 -5.12
C THR A 120 -20.07 5.67 -5.05
N PHE A 121 -20.11 7.01 -4.92
CA PHE A 121 -21.37 7.80 -4.82
C PHE A 121 -21.21 9.21 -5.44
N VAL A 122 -20.87 9.24 -6.73
CA VAL A 122 -20.37 10.40 -7.49
C VAL A 122 -21.19 11.70 -7.32
N SER A 123 -22.51 11.60 -7.14
CA SER A 123 -23.39 12.77 -6.95
C SER A 123 -23.14 13.53 -5.63
N PHE A 124 -22.80 12.82 -4.54
CA PHE A 124 -22.74 13.42 -3.20
C PHE A 124 -21.41 14.16 -2.93
N HIS A 125 -20.35 14.03 -3.74
CA HIS A 125 -19.05 14.70 -3.48
C HIS A 125 -19.13 16.23 -3.50
N HIS A 126 -19.67 16.83 -4.58
CA HIS A 126 -19.77 18.29 -4.70
C HIS A 126 -20.79 18.91 -3.73
N PHE A 127 -21.72 18.08 -3.22
CA PHE A 127 -22.68 18.46 -2.20
C PHE A 127 -22.06 18.36 -0.80
N ALA A 128 -21.42 17.24 -0.46
CA ALA A 128 -20.72 16.99 0.79
C ALA A 128 -19.55 17.96 1.01
N ASN A 129 -18.73 18.27 0.00
CA ASN A 129 -17.66 19.26 0.14
C ASN A 129 -18.19 20.69 0.30
N LYS A 130 -19.42 20.99 -0.15
CA LYS A 130 -20.13 22.24 0.15
C LYS A 130 -20.83 22.24 1.52
N LEU A 131 -21.04 21.08 2.11
CA LEU A 131 -21.74 20.90 3.39
C LEU A 131 -20.84 20.42 4.54
N ARG A 132 -19.56 20.09 4.28
CA ARG A 132 -18.62 19.59 5.30
C ARG A 132 -18.44 20.69 6.35
N PRO A 133 -18.95 20.50 7.58
CA PRO A 133 -18.74 21.48 8.63
C PRO A 133 -17.25 21.47 9.00
N PRO A 134 -16.66 22.60 9.40
CA PRO A 134 -15.25 22.65 9.82
C PRO A 134 -14.92 21.82 11.06
N SER A 135 -15.93 21.20 11.71
CA SER A 135 -15.76 20.18 12.76
C SER A 135 -15.39 18.79 12.23
N PHE A 136 -15.64 18.47 10.96
CA PHE A 136 -15.00 17.33 10.29
C PHE A 136 -13.62 17.78 9.81
N GLY A 137 -12.67 17.74 10.76
CA GLY A 137 -11.29 18.24 10.62
C GLY A 137 -10.52 17.68 9.42
N PRO A 138 -9.30 18.19 9.18
CA PRO A 138 -8.51 17.87 8.00
C PRO A 138 -8.14 16.38 7.91
N ASN A 139 -7.63 15.98 6.74
CA ASN A 139 -7.17 14.62 6.51
C ASN A 139 -5.86 14.43 7.29
N ILE A 140 -5.93 13.89 8.50
CA ILE A 140 -4.78 13.72 9.43
C ILE A 140 -3.53 13.13 8.74
N LEU A 141 -3.72 12.26 7.74
CA LEU A 141 -2.66 11.60 6.97
C LEU A 141 -2.02 12.48 5.89
N GLU A 142 -2.78 13.46 5.37
CA GLU A 142 -2.31 14.50 4.46
C GLU A 142 -1.53 15.54 5.27
N ASP A 143 -2.03 15.91 6.46
CA ASP A 143 -1.33 16.79 7.42
C ASP A 143 -0.01 16.16 7.92
N GLU A 144 -0.03 14.90 8.36
CA GLU A 144 1.17 14.12 8.75
C GLU A 144 2.20 14.02 7.62
N SER A 145 1.76 13.97 6.35
CA SER A 145 2.66 13.98 5.19
C SER A 145 3.29 15.36 4.94
N LEU A 146 2.60 16.45 5.31
CA LEU A 146 3.15 17.81 5.26
C LEU A 146 4.09 18.11 6.44
N GLU A 147 3.80 17.58 7.63
CA GLU A 147 4.68 17.70 8.80
C GLU A 147 5.96 16.84 8.67
N LYS A 148 5.82 15.61 8.15
CA LYS A 148 6.88 14.59 8.16
C LYS A 148 7.17 14.04 6.75
N PRO A 149 7.45 14.87 5.74
CA PRO A 149 7.50 14.47 4.32
C PRO A 149 8.62 13.50 3.95
N GLN A 150 9.63 13.30 4.81
CA GLN A 150 10.66 12.27 4.64
C GLN A 150 10.24 10.89 5.18
N LYS A 151 9.14 10.82 5.95
CA LYS A 151 8.62 9.61 6.58
C LYS A 151 7.21 9.23 6.13
N VAL A 152 6.35 10.19 5.82
CA VAL A 152 4.97 9.95 5.38
C VAL A 152 4.75 10.58 4.01
N LEU A 153 4.41 9.75 3.02
CA LEU A 153 4.03 10.16 1.68
C LEU A 153 2.54 9.91 1.46
N PHE A 154 1.73 10.97 1.39
CA PHE A 154 0.32 10.90 1.02
C PHE A 154 0.14 11.01 -0.50
N LEU A 155 -0.63 10.06 -1.07
CA LEU A 155 -0.99 9.97 -2.48
C LEU A 155 -2.51 9.79 -2.62
N LYS A 156 -3.11 10.30 -3.70
CA LYS A 156 -4.49 9.98 -4.09
C LYS A 156 -4.49 9.04 -5.30
N TYR A 157 -5.38 8.05 -5.32
CA TYR A 157 -5.48 7.05 -6.37
C TYR A 157 -5.86 7.66 -7.72
N GLU A 158 -6.68 8.71 -7.69
CA GLU A 158 -7.13 9.45 -8.86
C GLU A 158 -5.96 10.22 -9.49
N GLU A 159 -5.22 10.99 -8.68
CA GLU A 159 -4.00 11.72 -9.09
C GLU A 159 -2.92 10.74 -9.62
N MET A 160 -2.75 9.59 -8.95
CA MET A 160 -1.83 8.54 -9.35
C MET A 160 -2.23 7.86 -10.68
N LYS A 161 -3.53 7.77 -11.00
CA LYS A 161 -4.02 7.23 -12.28
C LYS A 161 -3.97 8.26 -13.41
N GLU A 162 -4.14 9.55 -13.10
CA GLU A 162 -4.05 10.65 -14.07
C GLU A 162 -2.60 10.94 -14.48
N GLU A 163 -1.66 10.97 -13.53
CA GLU A 163 -0.24 11.25 -13.79
C GLU A 163 0.70 10.13 -13.25
N PRO A 164 0.59 8.88 -13.73
CA PRO A 164 1.30 7.73 -13.16
C PRO A 164 2.82 7.86 -13.25
N THR A 165 3.35 8.48 -14.30
CA THR A 165 4.78 8.73 -14.50
C THR A 165 5.37 9.65 -13.43
N ILE A 166 4.64 10.70 -13.02
CA ILE A 166 5.07 11.63 -11.97
C ILE A 166 4.99 10.95 -10.60
N HIS A 167 3.91 10.21 -10.36
CA HIS A 167 3.73 9.48 -9.10
C HIS A 167 4.75 8.34 -8.91
N LEU A 168 5.14 7.63 -9.98
CA LEU A 168 6.21 6.63 -9.92
C LEU A 168 7.57 7.25 -9.56
N LYS A 169 7.89 8.43 -10.11
CA LYS A 169 9.13 9.15 -9.78
C LYS A 169 9.13 9.63 -8.33
N ARG A 170 8.03 10.28 -7.89
CA ARG A 170 7.84 10.73 -6.50
C ARG A 170 7.93 9.58 -5.48
N LEU A 171 7.40 8.41 -5.83
CA LEU A 171 7.57 7.18 -5.05
C LEU A 171 9.05 6.76 -4.95
N ALA A 172 9.75 6.65 -6.08
CA ALA A 172 11.15 6.24 -6.12
C ALA A 172 12.09 7.24 -5.40
N GLU A 173 11.83 8.53 -5.52
CA GLU A 173 12.52 9.59 -4.75
C GLU A 173 12.31 9.42 -3.24
N PHE A 174 11.05 9.28 -2.80
CA PHE A 174 10.70 9.11 -1.38
C PHE A 174 11.31 7.83 -0.78
N LEU A 175 11.30 6.73 -1.53
CA LEU A 175 11.94 5.48 -1.12
C LEU A 175 13.48 5.60 -1.02
N GLY A 176 14.08 6.67 -1.55
CA GLY A 176 15.51 6.94 -1.51
C GLY A 176 16.28 6.33 -2.69
N CYS A 177 15.55 5.85 -3.69
CA CYS A 177 16.05 5.20 -4.89
C CYS A 177 15.55 5.96 -6.14
N PRO A 178 15.92 7.24 -6.37
CA PRO A 178 15.42 8.01 -7.52
C PRO A 178 15.80 7.39 -8.88
N PHE A 179 15.08 7.78 -9.93
CA PHE A 179 15.48 7.45 -11.31
C PHE A 179 16.59 8.40 -11.78
N SER A 180 17.68 7.85 -12.34
CA SER A 180 18.69 8.66 -13.01
C SER A 180 18.22 9.06 -14.40
N LEU A 181 18.63 10.24 -14.89
CA LEU A 181 18.28 10.76 -16.23
C LEU A 181 18.56 9.75 -17.36
N GLU A 182 19.56 8.89 -17.19
CA GLU A 182 19.86 7.77 -18.09
C GLU A 182 18.77 6.68 -18.06
N LYS A 183 18.37 6.21 -16.88
CA LYS A 183 17.30 5.21 -16.72
C LYS A 183 15.94 5.74 -17.19
N GLU A 184 15.70 7.04 -17.07
CA GLU A 184 14.52 7.69 -17.66
C GLU A 184 14.57 7.67 -19.19
N ARG A 185 15.71 8.04 -19.80
CA ARG A 185 15.90 7.99 -21.26
C ARG A 185 15.85 6.57 -21.83
N LEU A 186 16.17 5.56 -21.03
CA LEU A 186 16.03 4.14 -21.37
C LEU A 186 14.59 3.62 -21.23
N GLY A 187 13.62 4.44 -20.79
CA GLY A 187 12.21 4.05 -20.69
C GLY A 187 11.87 3.14 -19.50
N VAL A 188 12.78 2.97 -18.53
CA VAL A 188 12.59 2.05 -17.38
C VAL A 188 11.34 2.40 -16.55
N VAL A 189 10.96 3.69 -16.51
CA VAL A 189 9.71 4.17 -15.90
C VAL A 189 8.49 3.61 -16.63
N ASP A 190 8.48 3.67 -17.96
CA ASP A 190 7.37 3.19 -18.80
C ASP A 190 7.32 1.66 -18.88
N GLU A 191 8.46 0.98 -18.69
CA GLU A 191 8.52 -0.47 -18.51
C GLU A 191 7.88 -0.91 -17.20
N ILE A 192 8.22 -0.26 -16.08
CA ILE A 192 7.60 -0.54 -14.77
C ILE A 192 6.10 -0.25 -14.81
N LEU A 193 5.67 0.87 -15.41
CA LEU A 193 4.24 1.19 -15.54
C LEU A 193 3.48 0.18 -16.41
N ARG A 194 4.09 -0.33 -17.47
CA ARG A 194 3.51 -1.36 -18.35
C ARG A 194 3.40 -2.71 -17.63
N LEU A 195 4.49 -3.14 -16.98
CA LEU A 195 4.56 -4.36 -16.17
C LEU A 195 3.56 -4.35 -14.99
N CYS A 196 3.35 -3.19 -14.39
CA CYS A 196 2.39 -3.02 -13.30
C CYS A 196 1.01 -2.53 -13.77
N SER A 197 0.73 -2.46 -15.07
CA SER A 197 -0.56 -2.00 -15.57
C SER A 197 -1.69 -2.97 -15.21
N PHE A 198 -2.92 -2.46 -15.07
CA PHE A 198 -4.09 -3.30 -14.76
C PHE A 198 -4.28 -4.39 -15.83
N ASP A 199 -4.26 -4.02 -17.11
CA ASP A 199 -4.47 -4.93 -18.24
C ASP A 199 -3.39 -6.02 -18.32
N HIS A 200 -2.13 -5.68 -18.05
CA HIS A 200 -1.07 -6.69 -18.01
C HIS A 200 -1.21 -7.61 -16.80
N LEU A 201 -1.33 -7.06 -15.58
CA LEU A 201 -1.41 -7.89 -14.37
C LEU A 201 -2.64 -8.80 -14.36
N SER A 202 -3.81 -8.30 -14.78
CA SER A 202 -5.06 -9.07 -14.83
C SER A 202 -5.06 -10.18 -15.88
N SER A 203 -4.27 -10.06 -16.95
CA SER A 203 -4.19 -11.08 -18.01
C SER A 203 -3.15 -12.19 -17.77
N LEU A 204 -2.37 -12.11 -16.68
CA LEU A 204 -1.42 -13.17 -16.31
C LEU A 204 -2.11 -14.45 -15.83
N GLU A 205 -1.55 -15.61 -16.18
CA GLU A 205 -2.06 -16.93 -15.76
C GLU A 205 -2.15 -17.07 -14.23
N VAL A 206 -1.14 -16.57 -13.50
CA VAL A 206 -1.12 -16.56 -12.03
C VAL A 206 -2.25 -15.70 -11.43
N ASN A 207 -2.74 -14.68 -12.14
CA ASN A 207 -3.77 -13.78 -11.63
C ASN A 207 -5.19 -14.15 -12.10
N THR A 208 -5.32 -14.90 -13.19
CA THR A 208 -6.59 -15.46 -13.68
C THR A 208 -6.94 -16.79 -13.02
N ASN A 209 -5.98 -17.73 -12.94
CA ASN A 209 -6.22 -19.11 -12.49
C ASN A 209 -5.56 -19.44 -11.14
N GLY A 210 -4.64 -18.59 -10.66
CA GLY A 210 -3.94 -18.81 -9.40
C GLY A 210 -4.78 -18.49 -8.16
N LYS A 211 -4.28 -18.96 -7.01
CA LYS A 211 -4.83 -18.66 -5.69
C LYS A 211 -3.70 -18.21 -4.76
N LEU A 212 -3.98 -17.26 -3.88
CA LEU A 212 -3.05 -16.83 -2.84
C LEU A 212 -2.73 -17.99 -1.90
N SER A 213 -1.63 -17.86 -1.17
CA SER A 213 -1.31 -18.63 0.04
C SER A 213 -2.48 -18.77 1.03
N SER A 214 -3.38 -17.78 1.09
CA SER A 214 -4.61 -17.79 1.92
C SER A 214 -5.83 -18.50 1.31
N GLY A 215 -5.68 -19.19 0.17
CA GLY A 215 -6.74 -19.95 -0.52
C GLY A 215 -7.74 -19.11 -1.34
N LYS A 216 -7.65 -17.76 -1.27
CA LYS A 216 -8.45 -16.85 -2.11
C LYS A 216 -8.01 -16.90 -3.56
N GLU A 217 -8.97 -16.86 -4.49
CA GLU A 217 -8.72 -16.75 -5.93
C GLU A 217 -8.15 -15.39 -6.30
N ASN A 218 -7.15 -15.37 -7.19
CA ASN A 218 -6.42 -14.16 -7.53
C ASN A 218 -7.24 -13.20 -8.42
N GLU A 219 -8.17 -13.73 -9.23
CA GLU A 219 -9.06 -12.95 -10.10
C GLU A 219 -9.91 -11.96 -9.30
N ALA A 220 -10.30 -12.30 -8.07
CA ALA A 220 -11.10 -11.46 -7.18
C ALA A 220 -10.44 -10.11 -6.81
N PHE A 221 -9.15 -9.94 -7.06
CA PHE A 221 -8.42 -8.68 -6.87
C PHE A 221 -8.40 -7.78 -8.12
N PHE A 222 -8.88 -8.28 -9.28
CA PHE A 222 -8.79 -7.60 -10.59
C PHE A 222 -10.17 -7.41 -11.23
N ARG A 223 -11.04 -6.57 -10.64
CA ARG A 223 -12.42 -6.38 -11.13
C ARG A 223 -12.52 -5.61 -12.46
N HIS A 224 -12.27 -4.30 -12.47
CA HIS A 224 -12.35 -3.47 -13.69
C HIS A 224 -11.29 -2.35 -13.83
N GLY A 225 -10.51 -2.04 -12.79
CA GLY A 225 -9.43 -1.03 -12.88
C GLY A 225 -9.87 0.43 -13.10
N GLU A 226 -11.18 0.70 -13.25
CA GLU A 226 -11.73 2.03 -13.52
C GLU A 226 -11.91 2.91 -12.26
N VAL A 227 -12.16 4.20 -12.52
CA VAL A 227 -12.47 5.24 -11.53
C VAL A 227 -13.93 5.61 -11.76
N ARG A 228 -14.72 5.68 -10.67
CA ARG A 228 -16.19 5.69 -10.58
C ARG A 228 -16.86 4.30 -10.69
N ASP A 229 -16.53 3.41 -9.76
CA ASP A 229 -16.98 2.00 -9.68
C ASP A 229 -17.33 1.59 -8.23
#